data_AF-A0A2V7E2D9-F1
#
_entry.id   AF-A0A2V7E2D9-F1
#
_cell.length_a   1.000
_cell.length_b   1.000
_cell.length_c   1.000
_cell.angle_alpha   90.00
_cell.angle_beta   90.00
_cell.angle_gamma   90.00
#
_symmetry.space_group_name_H-M   'P 1'
#
loop_
_entity.id
_entity.type
_entity.pdbx_description
1 polymer ?
#
loop_
_entity_poly.entity_id
_entity_poly.type
_entity_poly.pdbx_seq_one_letter_code
_entity_poly.pdbx_strand_id
1 'polypeptide(L)'
;MPEDVEYLHCVQAVLDDDGLRYQVLDSAGALRERLVWPIRPLPTQRWRTVPGGESPALFMGKLGPGRLLAFRWTGRAAATGTSVAQTLLAAYAPHTLAPFWIGVQGPRQTLTAIIGTAPGRSPHYWHGPGFEAGARFDLHILVSADMGPGGLLYRFGDRDPWSSLVAASATGPERLEWPERWSVGHGQGGPADRRFLGADLTALAAC
;
A
#
# COMPACT_ATOMS: atom_id res chain seq x y z
N MET A 1 -28.24 -8.00 1.76
CA MET A 1 -27.27 -6.90 1.63
C MET A 1 -26.36 -6.94 2.83
N PRO A 2 -25.04 -6.91 2.69
CA PRO A 2 -24.18 -6.64 3.84
C PRO A 2 -24.58 -5.29 4.45
N GLU A 3 -24.68 -5.23 5.77
CA GLU A 3 -24.84 -3.98 6.51
C GLU A 3 -23.65 -3.06 6.20
N ASP A 4 -23.86 -1.75 6.15
CA ASP A 4 -22.84 -0.71 5.92
C ASP A 4 -22.11 -0.69 4.55
N VAL A 5 -22.63 -1.38 3.52
CA VAL A 5 -22.09 -1.31 2.15
C VAL A 5 -23.05 -0.54 1.24
N GLU A 6 -22.64 0.67 0.84
CA GLU A 6 -23.40 1.55 -0.04
C GLU A 6 -23.09 1.25 -1.51
N TYR A 7 -24.13 1.09 -2.33
CA TYR A 7 -24.01 0.77 -3.76
C TYR A 7 -24.39 1.94 -4.68
N LEU A 8 -25.11 2.94 -4.15
CA LEU A 8 -25.53 4.11 -4.91
C LEU A 8 -24.49 5.21 -4.74
N HIS A 9 -23.95 5.68 -5.86
CA HIS A 9 -22.95 6.73 -5.87
C HIS A 9 -23.13 7.62 -7.10
N CYS A 10 -22.83 8.91 -6.92
CA CYS A 10 -22.73 9.87 -8.01
C CYS A 10 -21.24 10.14 -8.26
N VAL A 11 -20.79 9.91 -9.50
CA VAL A 11 -19.43 10.28 -9.91
C VAL A 11 -19.49 11.63 -10.61
N GLN A 12 -18.72 12.59 -10.13
CA GLN A 12 -18.47 13.85 -10.82
C GLN A 12 -17.02 13.85 -11.29
N ALA A 13 -16.80 14.08 -12.58
CA ALA A 13 -15.47 14.12 -13.15
C ALA A 13 -15.33 15.30 -14.12
N VAL A 14 -14.13 15.88 -14.16
CA VAL A 14 -13.71 16.81 -15.21
C VAL A 14 -12.39 16.31 -15.79
N LEU A 15 -12.29 16.38 -17.11
CA LEU A 15 -11.07 16.10 -17.86
C LEU A 15 -10.75 17.33 -18.70
N ASP A 16 -9.58 17.89 -18.49
CA ASP A 16 -9.08 19.07 -19.18
C ASP A 16 -7.57 18.96 -19.43
N ASP A 17 -6.94 20.04 -19.90
CA ASP A 17 -5.51 20.08 -20.21
C ASP A 17 -4.62 19.86 -18.98
N ASP A 18 -5.13 20.08 -17.77
CA ASP A 18 -4.41 19.83 -16.51
C ASP A 18 -4.56 18.37 -16.04
N GLY A 19 -5.51 17.62 -16.60
CA GLY A 19 -5.71 16.19 -16.39
C GLY A 19 -7.10 15.81 -15.90
N LEU A 20 -7.20 14.70 -15.17
CA LEU A 20 -8.46 14.16 -14.65
C LEU A 20 -8.64 14.52 -13.18
N ARG A 21 -9.80 15.06 -12.82
CA ARG A 21 -10.23 15.19 -11.43
C ARG A 21 -11.58 14.52 -11.29
N TYR A 22 -11.73 13.63 -10.32
CA TYR A 22 -13.03 13.05 -10.00
C TYR A 22 -13.31 13.06 -8.52
N GLN A 23 -14.59 13.01 -8.18
CA GLN A 23 -15.10 12.74 -6.86
C GLN A 23 -16.31 11.82 -6.91
N VAL A 24 -16.48 11.04 -5.85
CA VAL A 24 -17.61 10.14 -5.65
C VAL A 24 -18.38 10.64 -4.45
N LEU A 25 -19.67 10.90 -4.65
CA LEU A 25 -20.60 11.33 -3.62
C LEU A 25 -21.55 10.19 -3.27
N ASP A 26 -21.88 10.09 -1.99
CA ASP A 26 -22.90 9.18 -1.51
C ASP A 26 -24.33 9.72 -1.71
N SER A 27 -25.31 8.93 -1.32
CA SER A 27 -26.74 9.29 -1.39
C SER A 27 -27.13 10.50 -0.53
N ALA A 28 -26.32 10.86 0.47
CA ALA A 28 -26.48 12.07 1.28
C ALA A 28 -25.67 13.27 0.73
N GLY A 29 -24.94 13.09 -0.38
CA GLY A 29 -24.07 14.10 -0.96
C GLY A 29 -22.71 14.24 -0.27
N ALA A 30 -22.35 13.34 0.64
CA ALA A 30 -21.04 13.35 1.30
C ALA A 30 -19.96 12.77 0.38
N LEU A 31 -18.76 13.35 0.46
CA LEU A 31 -17.60 12.90 -0.31
C LEU A 31 -17.11 11.54 0.21
N ARG A 32 -17.08 10.54 -0.68
CA ARG A 32 -16.56 9.19 -0.41
C ARG A 32 -15.16 9.00 -0.96
N GLU A 33 -14.95 9.42 -2.20
CA GLU A 33 -13.67 9.27 -2.89
C GLU A 33 -13.34 10.50 -3.72
N ARG A 34 -12.05 10.74 -3.96
CA ARG A 34 -11.54 11.70 -4.94
C ARG A 34 -10.17 11.33 -5.45
N LEU A 35 -9.87 11.80 -6.66
CA LEU A 35 -8.54 11.73 -7.25
C LEU A 35 -8.27 12.99 -8.08
N VAL A 36 -7.01 13.41 -8.07
CA VAL A 36 -6.45 14.35 -9.05
C VAL A 36 -5.32 13.63 -9.77
N TRP A 37 -5.39 13.61 -11.10
CA TRP A 37 -4.45 12.95 -11.98
C TRP A 37 -3.92 13.92 -13.05
N PRO A 38 -2.60 13.95 -13.33
CA PRO A 38 -1.57 13.08 -12.78
C PRO A 38 -1.30 13.34 -11.29
N ILE A 39 -0.92 12.29 -10.58
CA ILE A 39 -0.52 12.41 -9.18
C ILE A 39 0.74 13.27 -9.12
N ARG A 40 0.67 14.37 -8.36
CA ARG A 40 1.80 15.27 -8.19
C ARG A 40 2.95 14.52 -7.50
N PRO A 41 4.17 14.56 -8.06
CA PRO A 41 5.33 13.96 -7.42
C PRO A 41 5.54 14.50 -6.01
N LEU A 42 5.84 13.63 -5.06
CA LEU A 42 6.22 14.05 -3.72
C LEU A 42 7.63 14.70 -3.76
N PRO A 43 7.83 15.86 -3.11
CA PRO A 43 9.15 16.50 -3.07
C PRO A 43 10.22 15.57 -2.52
N THR A 44 11.40 15.55 -3.15
CA THR A 44 12.52 14.67 -2.77
C THR A 44 12.90 14.80 -1.29
N GLN A 45 12.78 16.00 -0.72
CA GLN A 45 13.11 16.30 0.68
C GLN A 45 12.17 15.61 1.69
N ARG A 46 11.00 15.12 1.26
CA ARG A 46 10.06 14.40 2.13
C ARG A 46 10.41 12.92 2.26
N TRP A 47 11.24 12.38 1.38
CA TRP A 47 11.65 10.99 1.43
C TRP A 47 12.68 10.78 2.54
N ARG A 48 12.40 9.82 3.42
CA ARG A 48 13.29 9.44 4.51
C ARG A 48 13.55 7.94 4.45
N THR A 49 14.76 7.54 4.80
CA THR A 49 15.12 6.14 4.93
C THR A 49 14.32 5.47 6.03
N VAL A 50 13.73 4.31 5.71
CA VAL A 50 13.16 3.40 6.70
C VAL A 50 14.23 2.33 6.98
N PRO A 51 14.73 2.21 8.22
CA PRO A 51 15.73 1.21 8.56
C PRO A 51 15.27 -0.22 8.25
N GLY A 52 16.21 -1.10 7.90
CA GLY A 52 15.94 -2.53 7.83
C GLY A 52 15.66 -3.11 9.21
N GLY A 53 14.73 -4.06 9.30
CA GLY A 53 14.23 -4.58 10.57
C GLY A 53 13.21 -3.65 11.23
N GLU A 54 13.02 -3.79 12.53
CA GLU A 54 12.05 -3.01 13.30
C GLU A 54 12.52 -1.57 13.56
N SER A 55 11.63 -0.60 13.37
CA SER A 55 11.84 0.80 13.74
C SER A 55 10.54 1.47 14.19
N PRO A 56 10.62 2.61 14.91
CA PRO A 56 9.48 3.51 15.03
C PRO A 56 8.94 3.89 13.65
N ALA A 57 7.62 3.98 13.53
CA ALA A 57 6.95 4.40 12.31
C ALA A 57 7.27 5.87 11.99
N LEU A 58 7.49 6.18 10.71
CA LEU A 58 7.65 7.59 10.28
C LEU A 58 6.32 8.35 10.24
N PHE A 59 5.21 7.62 10.24
CA PHE A 59 3.86 8.14 10.26
C PHE A 59 2.96 7.25 11.12
N MET A 60 2.09 7.87 11.92
CA MET A 60 1.14 7.20 12.81
C MET A 60 -0.24 7.84 12.69
N GLY A 61 -1.28 7.06 12.96
CA GLY A 61 -2.66 7.51 12.94
C GLY A 61 -3.29 7.49 11.55
N LYS A 62 -4.37 8.25 11.36
CA LYS A 62 -5.14 8.27 10.11
C LYS A 62 -4.54 9.25 9.11
N LEU A 63 -4.51 8.86 7.83
CA LEU A 63 -4.21 9.78 6.75
C LEU A 63 -5.35 10.80 6.62
N GLY A 64 -5.02 12.07 6.84
CA GLY A 64 -5.97 13.15 6.66
C GLY A 64 -6.31 13.39 5.17
N PRO A 65 -7.40 14.11 4.88
CA PRO A 65 -7.82 14.38 3.51
C PRO A 65 -6.70 15.01 2.68
N GLY A 66 -6.43 14.44 1.51
CA GLY A 66 -5.47 14.94 0.52
C GLY A 66 -4.02 14.60 0.86
N ARG A 67 -3.79 13.89 1.97
CA ARG A 67 -2.47 13.36 2.31
C ARG A 67 -2.25 12.01 1.66
N LEU A 68 -1.00 11.80 1.28
CA LEU A 68 -0.52 10.58 0.67
C LEU A 68 0.59 10.03 1.55
N LEU A 69 0.64 8.71 1.71
CA LEU A 69 1.82 8.04 2.21
C LEU A 69 2.43 7.28 1.04
N ALA A 70 3.70 7.53 0.76
CA ALA A 70 4.43 6.83 -0.29
C ALA A 70 5.57 6.02 0.30
N PHE A 71 5.84 4.91 -0.37
CA PHE A 71 6.97 4.03 -0.09
C PHE A 71 7.73 3.76 -1.38
N ARG A 72 9.03 3.52 -1.24
CA ARG A 72 9.89 3.05 -2.31
C ARG A 72 10.76 1.94 -1.76
N TRP A 73 10.79 0.82 -2.46
CA TRP A 73 11.73 -0.26 -2.20
C TRP A 73 12.60 -0.50 -3.42
N THR A 74 13.90 -0.63 -3.19
CA THR A 74 14.81 -1.17 -4.21
C THR A 74 15.46 -2.42 -3.68
N GLY A 75 15.85 -3.31 -4.58
CA GLY A 75 16.56 -4.53 -4.23
C GLY A 75 16.57 -5.52 -5.38
N ARG A 76 16.86 -6.78 -5.04
CA ARG A 76 16.80 -7.92 -5.94
C ARG A 76 15.76 -8.92 -5.44
N ALA A 77 14.84 -9.35 -6.30
CA ALA A 77 13.84 -10.36 -5.97
C ALA A 77 14.50 -11.71 -5.61
N ALA A 78 13.77 -12.58 -4.90
CA ALA A 78 14.29 -13.89 -4.54
C ALA A 78 14.49 -14.76 -5.79
N ALA A 79 15.32 -15.80 -5.66
CA ALA A 79 15.61 -16.73 -6.75
C ALA A 79 14.38 -17.57 -7.14
N THR A 80 14.45 -18.17 -8.33
CA THR A 80 13.44 -19.09 -8.85
C THR A 80 13.22 -20.24 -7.86
N GLY A 81 11.96 -20.67 -7.71
CA GLY A 81 11.58 -21.71 -6.75
C GLY A 81 11.20 -21.18 -5.36
N THR A 82 11.40 -19.89 -5.09
CA THR A 82 10.91 -19.26 -3.85
C THR A 82 9.40 -19.00 -3.96
N SER A 83 8.61 -19.59 -3.06
CA SER A 83 7.14 -19.47 -3.07
C SER A 83 6.53 -18.99 -1.74
N VAL A 84 7.35 -18.90 -0.69
CA VAL A 84 6.92 -18.41 0.63
C VAL A 84 6.61 -16.92 0.59
N ALA A 85 5.75 -16.47 1.50
CA ALA A 85 5.49 -15.05 1.69
C ALA A 85 6.73 -14.33 2.24
N GLN A 86 7.05 -13.18 1.68
CA GLN A 86 8.24 -12.38 1.98
C GLN A 86 7.84 -10.92 2.21
N THR A 87 8.37 -10.29 3.25
CA THR A 87 7.92 -8.98 3.70
C THR A 87 8.76 -7.85 3.11
N LEU A 88 8.11 -6.86 2.50
CA LEU A 88 8.73 -5.56 2.20
C LEU A 88 8.53 -4.60 3.38
N LEU A 89 7.32 -4.55 3.93
CA LEU A 89 6.98 -3.79 5.13
C LEU A 89 5.83 -4.44 5.90
N ALA A 90 5.96 -4.53 7.21
CA ALA A 90 4.87 -4.82 8.14
C ALA A 90 4.71 -3.63 9.08
N ALA A 91 3.50 -3.08 9.20
CA ALA A 91 3.19 -2.06 10.20
C ALA A 91 2.30 -2.70 11.28
N TYR A 92 2.70 -2.60 12.55
CA TYR A 92 2.00 -3.23 13.68
C TYR A 92 2.20 -2.47 15.00
N ALA A 93 1.30 -2.72 15.95
CA ALA A 93 1.53 -2.39 17.35
C ALA A 93 1.92 -3.68 18.10
N PRO A 94 2.61 -3.59 19.24
CA PRO A 94 2.91 -4.76 20.05
C PRO A 94 1.64 -5.56 20.37
N HIS A 95 1.75 -6.90 20.25
CA HIS A 95 0.67 -7.84 20.57
C HIS A 95 -0.59 -7.76 19.71
N THR A 96 -0.57 -6.99 18.61
CA THR A 96 -1.66 -6.97 17.63
C THR A 96 -1.23 -7.60 16.31
N LEU A 97 -2.18 -8.14 15.57
CA LEU A 97 -1.94 -8.50 14.16
C LEU A 97 -1.69 -7.22 13.37
N ALA A 98 -0.73 -7.26 12.45
CA ALA A 98 -0.34 -6.14 11.62
C ALA A 98 -1.55 -5.63 10.83
N PRO A 99 -2.06 -4.41 11.11
CA PRO A 99 -3.14 -3.84 10.32
C PRO A 99 -2.72 -3.54 8.89
N PHE A 100 -1.41 -3.50 8.60
CA PHE A 100 -0.89 -3.39 7.24
C PHE A 100 0.33 -4.27 7.05
N TRP A 101 0.33 -5.06 5.98
CA TRP A 101 1.49 -5.80 5.50
C TRP A 101 1.56 -5.66 3.99
N ILE A 102 2.77 -5.47 3.45
CA ILE A 102 3.02 -5.52 2.02
C ILE A 102 4.29 -6.31 1.75
N GLY A 103 4.24 -7.15 0.72
CA GLY A 103 5.29 -8.09 0.40
C GLY A 103 5.05 -8.80 -0.91
N VAL A 104 5.78 -9.90 -1.14
CA VAL A 104 5.57 -10.79 -2.28
C VAL A 104 5.18 -12.18 -1.80
N GLN A 105 4.34 -12.87 -2.55
CA GLN A 105 3.91 -14.23 -2.20
C GLN A 105 3.73 -15.14 -3.41
N GLY A 106 3.86 -16.44 -3.17
CA GLY A 106 3.64 -17.48 -4.17
C GLY A 106 4.80 -17.61 -5.17
N PRO A 107 4.73 -18.61 -6.06
CA PRO A 107 5.82 -18.94 -6.99
C PRO A 107 6.09 -17.85 -8.04
N ARG A 108 5.10 -16.96 -8.31
CA ARG A 108 5.27 -15.79 -9.18
C ARG A 108 5.80 -14.56 -8.44
N GLN A 109 6.07 -14.67 -7.13
CA GLN A 109 6.45 -13.56 -6.27
C GLN A 109 5.52 -12.34 -6.47
N THR A 110 4.21 -12.61 -6.39
CA THR A 110 3.16 -11.61 -6.64
C THR A 110 3.16 -10.58 -5.53
N LEU A 111 3.32 -9.30 -5.88
CA LEU A 111 3.14 -8.19 -4.97
C LEU A 111 1.76 -8.28 -4.31
N THR A 112 1.72 -8.24 -2.99
CA THR A 112 0.49 -8.31 -2.22
C THR A 112 0.55 -7.35 -1.06
N ALA A 113 -0.49 -6.54 -0.91
CA ALA A 113 -0.79 -5.82 0.31
C ALA A 113 -1.98 -6.47 1.02
N ILE A 114 -1.90 -6.51 2.35
CA ILE A 114 -2.91 -7.05 3.25
C ILE A 114 -3.27 -5.93 4.22
N ILE A 115 -4.55 -5.58 4.28
CA ILE A 115 -5.07 -4.61 5.26
C ILE A 115 -5.97 -5.38 6.23
N GLY A 116 -5.60 -5.31 7.51
CA GLY A 116 -6.40 -5.85 8.60
C GLY A 116 -7.70 -5.06 8.77
N THR A 117 -8.78 -5.79 9.05
CA THR A 117 -10.10 -5.22 9.33
C THR A 117 -10.37 -5.23 10.85
N ALA A 118 -11.62 -5.01 11.25
CA ALA A 118 -12.05 -5.17 12.64
C ALA A 118 -11.62 -6.53 13.23
N PRO A 119 -11.33 -6.61 14.55
CA PRO A 119 -11.00 -7.87 15.22
C PRO A 119 -12.02 -8.98 14.90
N GLY A 120 -11.52 -10.18 14.59
CA GLY A 120 -12.37 -11.33 14.24
C GLY A 120 -12.93 -11.31 12.81
N ARG A 121 -12.47 -10.41 11.94
CA ARG A 121 -12.75 -10.43 10.49
C ARG A 121 -11.48 -10.77 9.71
N SER A 122 -11.65 -11.48 8.60
CA SER A 122 -10.55 -11.79 7.68
C SER A 122 -10.03 -10.50 7.04
N PRO A 123 -8.71 -10.36 6.86
CA PRO A 123 -8.16 -9.18 6.21
C PRO A 123 -8.53 -9.13 4.72
N HIS A 124 -8.40 -7.94 4.13
CA HIS A 124 -8.54 -7.75 2.70
C HIS A 124 -7.18 -7.80 1.99
N TYR A 125 -7.20 -8.24 0.73
CA TYR A 125 -6.00 -8.47 -0.08
C TYR A 125 -6.05 -7.63 -1.35
N TRP A 126 -4.91 -7.01 -1.65
CA TRP A 126 -4.65 -6.27 -2.88
C TRP A 126 -3.48 -6.93 -3.60
N HIS A 127 -3.69 -7.28 -4.86
CA HIS A 127 -2.71 -7.99 -5.68
C HIS A 127 -2.18 -7.10 -6.79
N GLY A 128 -0.86 -7.09 -6.92
CA GLY A 128 -0.14 -6.40 -7.98
C GLY A 128 0.56 -7.37 -8.93
N PRO A 129 1.59 -6.90 -9.65
CA PRO A 129 2.35 -7.70 -10.58
C PRO A 129 3.27 -8.70 -9.86
N GLY A 130 3.72 -9.72 -10.58
CA GLY A 130 4.79 -10.62 -10.15
C GLY A 130 6.16 -9.97 -10.29
N PHE A 131 7.09 -10.32 -9.40
CA PHE A 131 8.49 -9.94 -9.52
C PHE A 131 9.21 -10.99 -10.36
N GLU A 132 10.02 -10.55 -11.32
CA GLU A 132 10.91 -11.47 -12.04
C GLU A 132 11.97 -12.01 -11.07
N ALA A 133 12.10 -13.34 -11.01
CA ALA A 133 12.97 -14.00 -10.04
C ALA A 133 14.44 -13.60 -10.23
N GLY A 134 15.10 -13.19 -9.14
CA GLY A 134 16.48 -12.72 -9.17
C GLY A 134 16.70 -11.39 -9.88
N ALA A 135 15.68 -10.74 -10.44
CA ALA A 135 15.81 -9.45 -11.09
C ALA A 135 15.92 -8.30 -10.07
N ARG A 136 16.53 -7.19 -10.49
CA ARG A 136 16.49 -5.94 -9.73
C ARG A 136 15.11 -5.30 -9.87
N PHE A 137 14.63 -4.67 -8.81
CA PHE A 137 13.39 -3.91 -8.83
C PHE A 137 13.57 -2.54 -8.17
N ASP A 138 12.71 -1.62 -8.58
CA ASP A 138 12.52 -0.30 -7.98
C ASP A 138 11.01 -0.07 -7.86
N LEU A 139 10.41 -0.54 -6.76
CA LEU A 139 8.97 -0.50 -6.55
C LEU A 139 8.61 0.78 -5.82
N HIS A 140 7.65 1.54 -6.37
CA HIS A 140 6.99 2.62 -5.65
C HIS A 140 5.57 2.19 -5.28
N ILE A 141 5.15 2.52 -4.07
CA ILE A 141 3.77 2.39 -3.61
C ILE A 141 3.27 3.73 -3.13
N LEU A 142 2.02 4.03 -3.44
CA LEU A 142 1.32 5.20 -2.95
C LEU A 142 0.00 4.78 -2.32
N VAL A 143 -0.20 5.28 -1.11
CA VAL A 143 -1.37 5.05 -0.28
C VAL A 143 -2.16 6.35 -0.19
N SER A 144 -3.40 6.31 -0.65
CA SER A 144 -4.34 7.44 -0.63
C SER A 144 -5.63 7.02 0.06
N ALA A 145 -5.91 7.59 1.24
CA ALA A 145 -7.20 7.38 1.91
C ALA A 145 -8.38 7.97 1.12
N ASP A 146 -8.11 9.01 0.32
CA ASP A 146 -9.14 9.68 -0.46
C ASP A 146 -9.66 8.84 -1.63
N MET A 147 -8.99 7.74 -2.01
CA MET A 147 -9.41 6.88 -3.12
C MET A 147 -10.19 5.64 -2.65
N GLY A 148 -10.56 5.59 -1.36
CA GLY A 148 -11.25 4.45 -0.76
C GLY A 148 -10.50 3.13 -1.00
N PRO A 149 -11.20 2.03 -1.35
CA PRO A 149 -10.58 0.72 -1.56
C PRO A 149 -9.57 0.69 -2.72
N GLY A 150 -9.64 1.63 -3.68
CA GLY A 150 -8.71 1.75 -4.79
C GLY A 150 -7.40 2.48 -4.43
N GLY A 151 -7.25 2.94 -3.19
CA GLY A 151 -6.17 3.82 -2.75
C GLY A 151 -4.77 3.21 -2.59
N LEU A 152 -4.52 2.02 -3.14
CA LEU A 152 -3.18 1.44 -3.23
C LEU A 152 -2.73 1.40 -4.68
N LEU A 153 -1.79 2.28 -5.00
CA LEU A 153 -1.21 2.40 -6.33
C LEU A 153 0.24 1.95 -6.32
N TYR A 154 0.71 1.41 -7.44
CA TYR A 154 2.07 0.98 -7.65
C TYR A 154 2.63 1.46 -8.99
N ARG A 155 3.96 1.51 -9.10
CA ARG A 155 4.71 1.62 -10.35
C ARG A 155 6.12 1.07 -10.17
N PHE A 156 6.82 0.81 -11.27
CA PHE A 156 8.25 0.48 -11.23
C PHE A 156 9.10 1.65 -11.73
N GLY A 157 10.07 2.10 -10.95
CA GLY A 157 10.87 3.28 -11.26
C GLY A 157 10.07 4.59 -11.31
N ASP A 158 10.79 5.67 -11.62
CA ASP A 158 10.23 7.02 -11.50
C ASP A 158 9.37 7.47 -12.69
N ARG A 159 9.51 6.80 -13.84
CA ARG A 159 8.87 7.20 -15.11
C ARG A 159 7.69 6.33 -15.52
N ASP A 160 7.51 5.16 -14.90
CA ASP A 160 6.40 4.29 -15.25
C ASP A 160 5.07 4.87 -14.73
N PRO A 161 3.97 4.63 -15.44
CA PRO A 161 2.65 5.08 -15.02
C PRO A 161 2.23 4.38 -13.73
N TRP A 162 1.46 5.08 -12.89
CA TRP A 162 0.82 4.45 -11.74
C TRP A 162 -0.29 3.51 -12.20
N SER A 163 -0.36 2.34 -11.56
CA SER A 163 -1.43 1.36 -11.71
C SER A 163 -2.03 1.05 -10.33
N SER A 164 -3.31 0.69 -10.27
CA SER A 164 -3.92 0.24 -9.02
C SER A 164 -3.60 -1.22 -8.73
N LEU A 165 -3.49 -1.57 -7.45
CA LEU A 165 -3.55 -2.97 -7.04
C LEU A 165 -5.00 -3.48 -7.16
N VAL A 166 -5.16 -4.73 -7.58
CA VAL A 166 -6.46 -5.38 -7.74
C VAL A 166 -6.95 -5.91 -6.41
N ALA A 167 -8.17 -5.56 -6.00
CA ALA A 167 -8.81 -6.08 -4.81
C ALA A 167 -10.31 -6.30 -5.00
N ALA A 168 -10.87 -7.20 -4.19
CA ALA A 168 -12.30 -7.36 -4.01
C ALA A 168 -12.66 -6.93 -2.58
N SER A 169 -12.73 -5.62 -2.37
CA SER A 169 -13.04 -5.03 -1.06
C SER A 169 -13.86 -3.75 -1.22
N ALA A 170 -14.83 -3.55 -0.32
CA ALA A 170 -15.59 -2.32 -0.23
C ALA A 170 -14.85 -1.22 0.55
N THR A 171 -13.74 -1.56 1.21
CA THR A 171 -12.96 -0.66 2.06
C THR A 171 -11.46 -0.90 1.90
N GLY A 172 -10.61 0.04 2.26
CA GLY A 172 -9.17 -0.10 2.14
C GLY A 172 -8.39 0.89 3.01
N PRO A 173 -7.39 1.59 2.45
CA PRO A 173 -6.53 2.49 3.21
C PRO A 173 -7.24 3.59 3.99
N GLU A 174 -8.46 3.97 3.60
CA GLU A 174 -9.25 4.98 4.30
C GLU A 174 -9.66 4.57 5.72
N ARG A 175 -9.69 3.25 6.00
CA ARG A 175 -9.95 2.71 7.34
C ARG A 175 -8.68 2.39 8.12
N LEU A 176 -7.50 2.49 7.50
CA LEU A 176 -6.25 2.13 8.13
C LEU A 176 -5.82 3.18 9.15
N GLU A 177 -5.61 2.73 10.38
CA GLU A 177 -4.91 3.49 11.41
C GLU A 177 -3.46 3.01 11.48
N TRP A 178 -2.53 3.87 11.08
CA TRP A 178 -1.12 3.51 10.99
C TRP A 178 -0.53 3.33 12.38
N PRO A 179 0.04 2.14 12.68
CA PRO A 179 0.53 1.84 14.01
C PRO A 179 1.96 2.37 14.25
N GLU A 180 2.41 2.26 15.49
CA GLU A 180 3.66 2.85 15.98
C GLU A 180 4.95 2.16 15.50
N ARG A 181 4.89 0.90 15.03
CA ARG A 181 6.07 0.17 14.55
C ARG A 181 5.96 -0.21 13.09
N TRP A 182 7.07 -0.06 12.39
CA TRP A 182 7.29 -0.60 11.07
C TRP A 182 8.43 -1.62 11.13
N SER A 183 8.33 -2.69 10.34
CA SER A 183 9.41 -3.62 10.10
C SER A 183 9.63 -3.80 8.60
N VAL A 184 10.86 -3.59 8.14
CA VAL A 184 11.27 -3.80 6.74
C VAL A 184 12.05 -5.10 6.62
N GLY A 185 11.66 -5.95 5.67
CA GLY A 185 12.38 -7.19 5.38
C GLY A 185 11.97 -8.40 6.23
N HIS A 186 11.11 -8.24 7.24
CA HIS A 186 10.46 -9.35 7.96
C HIS A 186 9.12 -8.93 8.55
N GLY A 187 8.27 -9.91 8.84
CA GLY A 187 6.97 -9.70 9.47
C GLY A 187 7.08 -9.40 10.97
N GLN A 188 5.92 -9.17 11.60
CA GLN A 188 5.81 -8.82 13.03
C GLN A 188 6.33 -9.90 14.00
N GLY A 189 6.46 -11.15 13.57
CA GLY A 189 6.95 -12.26 14.39
C GLY A 189 8.47 -12.29 14.57
N GLY A 190 9.17 -11.23 14.15
CA GLY A 190 10.63 -11.10 14.24
C GLY A 190 11.36 -11.55 12.97
N PRO A 191 12.71 -11.63 13.01
CA PRO A 191 13.55 -11.74 11.80
C PRO A 191 13.33 -12.96 10.91
N ALA A 192 12.70 -14.02 11.45
CA ALA A 192 12.37 -15.23 10.70
C ALA A 192 10.94 -15.25 10.13
N ASP A 193 10.03 -14.41 10.64
CA ASP A 193 8.65 -14.32 10.14
C ASP A 193 8.64 -13.73 8.74
N ARG A 194 8.26 -14.51 7.73
CA ARG A 194 8.11 -14.07 6.32
C ARG A 194 9.25 -13.16 5.88
N ARG A 195 10.47 -13.59 6.17
CA ARG A 195 11.70 -12.85 5.84
C ARG A 195 11.80 -12.61 4.34
N PHE A 196 12.30 -11.45 3.94
CA PHE A 196 12.70 -11.18 2.56
C PHE A 196 13.93 -12.02 2.19
N LEU A 197 13.79 -12.86 1.16
CA LEU A 197 14.81 -13.81 0.71
C LEU A 197 15.56 -13.33 -0.53
N GLY A 198 15.21 -12.14 -1.03
CA GLY A 198 16.01 -11.42 -2.02
C GLY A 198 17.27 -10.80 -1.40
N ALA A 199 17.90 -9.91 -2.17
CA ALA A 199 19.12 -9.21 -1.76
C ALA A 199 18.97 -7.68 -1.84
N ASP A 200 19.83 -6.98 -1.12
CA ASP A 200 20.01 -5.51 -1.20
C ASP A 200 18.72 -4.70 -0.99
N LEU A 201 17.80 -5.18 -0.15
CA LEU A 201 16.54 -4.50 0.13
C LEU A 201 16.80 -3.18 0.87
N THR A 202 16.38 -2.08 0.25
CA THR A 202 16.33 -0.75 0.89
C THR A 202 14.91 -0.21 0.85
N ALA A 203 14.56 0.65 1.80
CA ALA A 203 13.23 1.23 1.90
C ALA A 203 13.31 2.73 2.19
N LEU A 204 12.49 3.51 1.48
CA LEU A 204 12.22 4.91 1.75
C LEU A 204 10.72 5.10 1.95
N ALA A 205 10.33 6.11 2.74
CA ALA A 205 8.94 6.55 2.82
C ALA A 205 8.83 8.07 2.88
N ALA A 206 7.67 8.59 2.46
CA ALA A 206 7.33 10.02 2.45
C ALA A 206 5.85 10.22 2.81
N CYS A 207 5.52 11.28 3.56
CA CYS A 207 4.16 11.62 3.99
C CYS A 207 3.88 13.14 3.90
#